data_AF-A0A8H9Z1T6-F1
#
_entry.id   AF-A0A8H9Z1T6-F1
#
_cell.length_a   1.000
_cell.length_b   1.000
_cell.length_c   1.000
_cell.angle_alpha   90.00
_cell.angle_beta   90.00
_cell.angle_gamma   90.00
#
_symmetry.space_group_name_H-M   'P 1'
#
loop_
_entity.id
_entity.type
_entity.pdbx_description
1 polymer ?
#
loop_
_entity_poly.entity_id
_entity_poly.type
_entity_poly.pdbx_seq_one_letter_code
_entity_poly.pdbx_strand_id
1 'polypeptide(L)'
;MLMKIRLRWYQKHSNDLKADEYSADIADPDSVSEALGLGEETAIYADVFNMLPNWITIIQPYFQHMIEPDYLDYQISFRYQGAWPLPPKQPKKES
;
A
#
# COMPACT_ATOMS: atom_id res chain seq x y z
N MET A 1 -12.46 7.67 -0.86
CA MET A 1 -11.30 7.74 0.05
C MET A 1 -10.08 7.37 -0.77
N LEU A 2 -9.01 8.16 -0.75
CA LEU A 2 -7.85 7.89 -1.61
C LEU A 2 -6.75 7.21 -0.80
N MET A 3 -6.15 6.16 -1.37
CA MET A 3 -5.02 5.46 -0.77
C MET A 3 -3.81 5.53 -1.70
N LYS A 4 -2.62 5.56 -1.12
CA LYS A 4 -1.37 5.34 -1.83
C LYS A 4 -0.61 4.19 -1.21
N ILE A 5 0.03 3.41 -2.06
CA ILE A 5 0.97 2.38 -1.66
C ILE A 5 2.36 2.98 -1.83
N ARG A 6 3.14 2.97 -0.75
CA ARG A 6 4.55 3.33 -0.83
C ARG A 6 5.37 2.05 -0.96
N LEU A 7 6.03 1.89 -2.10
CA LEU A 7 6.96 0.83 -2.38
C LEU A 7 8.37 1.28 -2.03
N ARG A 8 9.10 0.47 -1.27
CA ARG A 8 10.50 0.70 -0.91
C ARG A 8 11.28 -0.53 -1.27
N TRP A 9 12.44 -0.35 -1.90
CA TRP A 9 13.31 -1.48 -2.23
C TRP A 9 14.71 -1.29 -1.70
N TYR A 10 15.27 -2.40 -1.24
CA TYR A 10 16.52 -2.47 -0.52
C TYR A 10 17.47 -3.42 -1.24
N GLN A 11 18.76 -3.17 -1.10
CA GLN A 11 19.79 -4.05 -1.64
C GLN A 11 19.93 -5.28 -0.74
N LYS A 12 19.63 -6.48 -1.24
CA LYS A 12 19.72 -7.75 -0.49
C LYS A 12 21.04 -7.94 0.27
N HIS A 13 22.15 -7.50 -0.33
CA HIS A 13 23.50 -7.70 0.22
C HIS A 13 23.92 -6.69 1.28
N SER A 14 23.31 -5.50 1.30
CA SER A 14 23.77 -4.39 2.17
C SER A 14 22.65 -3.84 3.05
N ASN A 15 21.41 -4.29 2.84
CA ASN A 15 20.20 -3.75 3.47
C ASN A 15 20.03 -2.22 3.26
N ASP A 16 20.74 -1.67 2.28
CA ASP A 16 20.69 -0.26 1.90
C ASP A 16 19.41 0.01 1.12
N LEU A 17 18.67 1.03 1.54
CA LEU A 17 17.51 1.53 0.79
C LEU A 17 18.01 2.07 -0.55
N LYS A 18 17.61 1.42 -1.64
CA LYS A 18 17.95 1.86 -2.99
C LYS A 18 17.10 3.05 -3.40
N ALA A 19 15.80 2.93 -3.24
CA ALA A 19 14.85 4.01 -3.51
C ALA A 19 13.46 3.66 -2.96
N ASP A 20 12.58 4.65 -3.00
CA ASP A 20 11.17 4.47 -2.73
C ASP A 20 10.31 5.21 -3.77
N GLU A 21 9.16 4.63 -4.09
CA GLU A 21 8.19 5.13 -5.06
C GLU A 21 6.80 5.10 -4.42
N TYR A 22 6.01 6.13 -4.72
CA TYR A 22 4.59 6.17 -4.35
C TYR A 22 3.76 5.78 -5.56
N SER A 23 2.77 4.92 -5.33
CA SER A 23 1.79 4.56 -6.34
C SER A 23 0.95 5.76 -6.76
N ALA A 24 0.28 5.62 -7.91
CA ALA A 24 -0.86 6.46 -8.25
C ALA A 24 -1.93 6.43 -7.14
N ASP A 25 -2.75 7.48 -7.08
CA ASP A 25 -3.90 7.56 -6.19
C ASP A 25 -4.90 6.42 -6.48
N ILE A 26 -5.05 5.51 -5.51
CA ILE A 26 -5.99 4.38 -5.58
C ILE A 26 -7.34 4.88 -5.06
N ALA A 27 -8.32 4.91 -5.97
CA ALA A 27 -9.68 5.34 -5.67
C ALA A 27 -10.48 4.29 -4.87
N ASP A 28 -10.13 3.01 -5.02
CA ASP A 28 -10.80 1.88 -4.40
C ASP A 28 -9.80 1.06 -3.55
N PRO A 29 -9.55 1.48 -2.29
CA PRO A 29 -8.62 0.79 -1.41
C PRO A 29 -9.12 -0.58 -0.98
N ASP A 30 -10.44 -0.75 -0.82
CA ASP A 30 -11.08 -2.01 -0.39
C ASP A 30 -10.87 -3.13 -1.40
N SER A 31 -11.05 -2.88 -2.71
CA SER A 31 -10.80 -3.90 -3.73
C SER A 31 -9.32 -4.27 -3.82
N VAL A 32 -8.41 -3.32 -3.56
CA VAL A 32 -6.97 -3.60 -3.57
C VAL A 32 -6.56 -4.39 -2.33
N SER A 33 -7.05 -4.04 -1.13
CA SER A 33 -6.77 -4.82 0.07
C SER A 33 -7.35 -6.23 -0.04
N GLU A 34 -8.57 -6.40 -0.55
CA GLU A 34 -9.16 -7.73 -0.83
C GLU A 34 -8.32 -8.54 -1.83
N ALA A 35 -7.88 -7.93 -2.93
CA ALA A 35 -7.03 -8.60 -3.92
C ALA A 35 -5.68 -9.05 -3.32
N LEU A 36 -5.14 -8.27 -2.38
CA LEU A 36 -3.92 -8.60 -1.65
C LEU A 36 -4.15 -9.64 -0.53
N GLY A 37 -5.40 -10.01 -0.24
CA GLY A 37 -5.75 -10.89 0.89
C GLY A 37 -5.67 -10.18 2.25
N LEU A 38 -5.63 -8.85 2.23
CA LEU A 38 -5.55 -7.96 3.38
C LEU A 38 -6.91 -7.35 3.76
N GLY A 39 -8.00 -7.79 3.14
CA GLY A 39 -9.35 -7.25 3.39
C GLY A 39 -9.79 -7.36 4.86
N GLU A 40 -9.31 -8.37 5.58
CA GLU A 40 -9.59 -8.58 7.01
C GLU A 40 -8.56 -7.90 7.95
N GLU A 41 -7.40 -7.48 7.43
CA GLU A 41 -6.39 -6.83 8.24
C GLU A 41 -6.75 -5.36 8.49
N THR A 42 -7.17 -5.07 9.72
CA THR A 42 -7.53 -3.71 10.14
C THR A 42 -6.31 -2.82 10.41
N ALA A 43 -5.12 -3.41 10.53
CA ALA A 43 -3.88 -2.72 10.89
C ALA A 43 -2.92 -2.50 9.70
N ILE A 44 -3.36 -2.69 8.46
CA ILE A 44 -2.50 -2.55 7.27
C ILE A 44 -1.84 -1.17 7.12
N TYR A 45 -2.43 -0.15 7.73
CA TYR A 45 -1.91 1.23 7.67
C TYR A 45 -0.89 1.54 8.77
N ALA A 46 -0.78 0.69 9.78
CA ALA A 46 0.14 0.85 10.90
C ALA A 46 1.47 0.10 10.70
N ASP A 47 1.50 -0.84 9.74
CA ASP A 47 2.63 -1.75 9.54
C ASP A 47 3.25 -1.62 8.14
N VAL A 48 4.36 -2.33 7.93
CA VAL A 48 5.07 -2.42 6.66
C VAL A 48 5.17 -3.89 6.29
N PHE A 49 4.68 -4.22 5.10
CA PHE A 49 4.59 -5.60 4.65
C PHE A 49 5.72 -5.91 3.69
N ASN A 50 6.30 -7.10 3.83
CA ASN A 50 7.20 -7.64 2.82
C ASN A 50 6.43 -7.96 1.55
N MET A 51 7.05 -7.68 0.40
CA MET A 51 6.45 -7.94 -0.91
C MET A 51 6.29 -9.44 -1.16
N LEU A 52 5.05 -9.89 -1.24
CA LEU A 52 4.75 -11.26 -1.65
C LEU A 52 4.72 -11.41 -3.18
N PRO A 53 5.15 -12.56 -3.73
CA PRO A 53 5.14 -12.80 -5.18
C PRO A 53 3.75 -12.61 -5.82
N ASN A 54 2.70 -12.98 -5.10
CA ASN A 54 1.32 -12.85 -5.53
C ASN A 54 0.86 -11.40 -5.61
N TRP A 55 1.48 -10.50 -4.84
CA TRP A 55 1.12 -9.09 -4.81
C TRP A 55 1.75 -8.33 -5.97
N ILE A 56 2.89 -8.79 -6.47
CA ILE A 56 3.63 -8.13 -7.55
C ILE A 56 2.72 -7.92 -8.76
N THR A 57 2.03 -8.95 -9.22
CA THR A 57 1.13 -8.85 -10.38
C THR A 57 -0.04 -7.89 -10.15
N ILE A 58 -0.49 -7.75 -8.90
CA ILE A 58 -1.58 -6.86 -8.51
C ILE A 58 -1.10 -5.41 -8.49
N ILE A 59 0.07 -5.15 -7.89
CA ILE A 59 0.53 -3.77 -7.67
C ILE A 59 1.42 -3.21 -8.78
N GLN A 60 2.09 -4.07 -9.55
CA GLN A 60 2.97 -3.69 -10.65
C GLN A 60 2.37 -2.64 -11.60
N PRO A 61 1.09 -2.68 -12.00
CA PRO A 61 0.52 -1.64 -12.88
C PRO A 61 0.44 -0.25 -12.23
N TYR A 62 0.53 -0.12 -10.91
CA TYR A 62 0.48 1.16 -10.20
C TYR A 62 1.85 1.82 -10.02
N PHE A 63 2.93 1.09 -10.32
CA PHE A 63 4.32 1.52 -10.19
C PHE A 63 4.98 1.61 -11.56
N GLN A 64 5.85 2.60 -11.73
CA GLN A 64 6.72 2.70 -12.91
C GLN A 64 7.91 1.76 -12.77
N HIS A 65 8.38 1.55 -11.54
CA HIS A 65 9.46 0.63 -11.24
C HIS A 65 9.05 -0.83 -11.45
N MET A 66 9.90 -1.60 -12.14
CA MET A 66 9.71 -3.04 -12.31
C MET A 66 10.14 -3.78 -11.05
N ILE A 67 9.21 -4.48 -10.40
CA ILE A 67 9.45 -5.16 -9.13
C ILE A 67 10.17 -6.49 -9.40
N GLU A 68 11.44 -6.55 -9.03
CA GLU A 68 12.31 -7.70 -9.24
C GLU A 68 12.74 -8.34 -7.90
N PRO A 69 11.87 -9.13 -7.24
CA PRO A 69 12.13 -9.70 -5.91
C PRO A 69 13.31 -10.67 -5.87
N ASP A 70 13.82 -11.08 -7.05
CA ASP A 70 14.99 -11.93 -7.17
C ASP A 70 16.28 -11.19 -6.74
N TYR A 71 16.39 -9.91 -7.09
CA TYR A 71 17.60 -9.10 -6.85
C TYR A 71 17.51 -8.17 -5.64
N LEU A 72 16.31 -7.71 -5.31
CA LEU A 72 16.08 -6.66 -4.31
C LEU A 72 15.02 -7.11 -3.31
N ASP A 73 15.13 -6.62 -2.07
CA ASP A 73 14.09 -6.79 -1.07
C ASP A 73 13.09 -5.66 -1.17
N TYR A 74 11.81 -5.99 -1.32
CA TYR A 74 10.74 -5.00 -1.46
C TYR A 74 9.85 -5.02 -0.23
N GLN A 75 9.50 -3.82 0.21
CA GLN A 75 8.56 -3.58 1.28
C GLN A 75 7.51 -2.58 0.81
N ILE A 76 6.26 -2.82 1.18
CA ILE A 76 5.17 -1.89 0.93
C ILE A 76 4.52 -1.43 2.21
N SER A 77 4.06 -0.19 2.19
CA SER A 77 3.24 0.38 3.26
C SER A 77 2.05 1.10 2.67
N PHE A 78 0.89 0.95 3.32
CA PHE A 78 -0.34 1.58 2.89
C PHE A 78 -0.47 2.91 3.60
N ARG A 79 -0.70 3.97 2.82
CA ARG A 79 -0.88 5.32 3.31
C ARG A 79 -2.21 5.86 2.85
N TYR A 80 -3.02 6.28 3.81
CA TYR A 80 -4.24 7.00 3.49
C TYR A 80 -3.92 8.42 3.05
N GLN A 81 -4.58 8.87 1.99
CA GLN A 81 -4.54 10.27 1.58
C GLN A 81 -5.82 10.95 2.05
N GLY A 82 -5.78 11.45 3.28
CA GLY A 82 -6.90 12.10 3.96
C GLY A 82 -6.67 12.23 5.46
N ALA A 83 -7.53 12.97 6.15
CA ALA A 83 -7.50 13.08 7.61
C ALA A 83 -8.05 11.80 8.24
N TRP A 84 -7.21 11.12 9.02
CA TRP A 84 -7.61 10.11 9.98
C TRP A 84 -7.52 10.69 11.40
N PRO A 85 -8.48 10.41 12.31
CA PRO A 85 -9.71 9.64 12.11
C PRO A 85 -10.73 10.41 11.27
N LEU A 86 -11.61 9.65 10.59
CA LEU A 86 -12.86 10.21 10.12
C LEU A 86 -13.53 10.91 11.31
N PRO A 87 -13.96 12.18 11.20
CA PRO A 87 -14.90 12.69 12.18
C PRO A 87 -16.08 11.70 12.24
N PRO A 88 -16.60 11.36 13.43
CA PRO A 88 -17.74 10.46 13.54
C PRO A 88 -18.82 10.98 12.60
N LYS A 89 -19.38 10.10 11.75
CA LYS A 89 -20.52 10.42 10.88
C LYS A 89 -21.58 11.06 11.78
N GLN A 90 -21.68 12.40 11.78
CA GLN A 90 -22.77 13.06 12.48
C GLN A 90 -24.05 12.48 11.88
N PRO A 91 -24.98 11.95 12.70
CA PRO A 91 -26.25 11.52 12.17
C PRO A 91 -26.86 12.74 11.50
N LYS A 92 -27.11 12.61 10.19
CA LYS A 92 -27.84 13.57 9.39
C LYS A 92 -29.11 13.90 10.18
N LYS A 93 -29.16 15.09 10.80
CA LYS A 93 -30.40 15.62 11.35
C LYS A 93 -31.32 15.83 10.15
N GLU A 94 -32.23 14.88 9.98
CA GLU A 94 -33.41 15.05 9.15
C GLU A 94 -34.19 16.22 9.78
N SER A 95 -34.51 17.21 8.95
CA SER A 95 -35.20 18.44 9.34
C SER A 95 -36.58 18.49 8.73
#